data_AF-A0A922DN97-F1
#
_entry.id   AF-A0A922DN97-F1
#
_cell.length_a   1.000
_cell.length_b   1.000
_cell.length_c   1.000
_cell.angle_alpha   90.00
_cell.angle_beta   90.00
_cell.angle_gamma   90.00
#
_symmetry.space_group_name_H-M   'P 1'
#
loop_
_entity.id
_entity.type
_entity.pdbx_description
1 polymer ?
#
loop_
_entity_poly.entity_id
_entity_poly.type
_entity_poly.pdbx_seq_one_letter_code
_entity_poly.pdbx_strand_id
1 'polypeptide(L)'
;MKVPAVHWWYKTASHAAELTAGFYNSTNQDGYSSVFEVLRKHMVTLKFVCLRLHVSGQENDEALADPEGLSWQVLNSAWDRGLTVAGENALPCYDREGYMSMVETAKPRNDPDCRHFTFFVYQQPIPLGEGTICLSELAYFIKSMHGETAGNLMP
;
A
#
# COMPACT_ATOMS: atom_id res chain seq x y z
N MET A 1 -13.73 1.88 3.89
CA MET A 1 -13.05 2.32 5.13
C MET A 1 -11.56 2.50 4.84
N LYS A 2 -10.96 3.60 5.30
CA LYS A 2 -9.51 3.82 5.20
C LYS A 2 -8.84 3.27 6.46
N VAL A 3 -7.81 2.46 6.30
CA VAL A 3 -6.99 1.97 7.42
C VAL A 3 -5.65 2.71 7.39
N PRO A 4 -5.22 3.33 8.49
CA PRO A 4 -3.94 4.02 8.54
C PRO A 4 -2.79 3.02 8.41
N ALA A 5 -1.74 3.41 7.69
CA ALA A 5 -0.57 2.58 7.49
C ALA A 5 0.52 2.92 8.53
N VAL A 6 0.40 2.30 9.71
CA VAL A 6 1.26 2.53 10.88
C VAL A 6 2.50 1.65 10.80
N HIS A 7 3.49 2.11 10.02
CA HIS A 7 4.67 1.31 9.64
C HIS A 7 5.88 1.50 10.56
N TRP A 8 5.93 2.57 11.36
CA TRP A 8 7.01 2.80 12.33
C TRP A 8 6.84 1.89 13.55
N TRP A 9 7.97 1.46 14.14
CA TRP A 9 8.05 0.41 15.17
C TRP A 9 7.56 -0.98 14.75
N TYR A 10 7.22 -1.20 13.48
CA TYR A 10 6.71 -2.49 13.01
C TYR A 10 7.73 -3.63 13.15
N LYS A 11 9.04 -3.35 13.06
CA LYS A 11 10.09 -4.36 13.27
C LYS A 11 10.31 -4.75 14.73
N THR A 12 9.61 -4.10 15.67
CA THR A 12 9.74 -4.41 17.10
C THR A 12 8.74 -5.46 17.53
N ALA A 13 9.11 -6.31 18.49
CA ALA A 13 8.21 -7.33 19.03
C ALA A 13 6.91 -6.73 19.63
N SER A 14 6.95 -5.47 20.07
CA SER A 14 5.80 -4.81 20.70
C SER A 14 4.84 -4.16 19.70
N HIS A 15 5.26 -3.86 18.46
CA HIS A 15 4.43 -3.12 17.49
C HIS A 15 3.78 -1.86 18.11
N ALA A 16 4.54 -1.13 18.94
CA ALA A 16 3.99 -0.13 19.86
C ALA A 16 3.12 0.95 19.20
N ALA A 17 3.45 1.37 17.98
CA ALA A 17 2.65 2.33 17.24
C ALA A 17 1.30 1.77 16.80
N GLU A 18 1.25 0.51 16.36
CA GLU A 18 -0.01 -0.16 15.98
C GLU A 18 -0.91 -0.34 17.20
N LEU A 19 -0.34 -0.78 18.33
CA LEU A 19 -1.07 -0.93 19.60
C LEU A 19 -1.73 0.38 20.04
N THR A 20 -0.98 1.49 19.99
CA THR A 20 -1.49 2.81 20.38
C THR A 20 -2.49 3.39 19.38
N ALA A 21 -2.40 3.01 18.10
CA ALA A 21 -3.40 3.30 17.08
C ALA A 21 -4.68 2.44 17.20
N GLY A 22 -4.66 1.42 18.08
CA GLY A 22 -5.80 0.53 18.33
C GLY A 22 -5.78 -0.78 17.54
N PHE A 23 -4.70 -1.08 16.82
CA PHE A 23 -4.49 -2.38 16.18
C PHE A 23 -3.72 -3.28 17.13
N TYR A 24 -4.38 -4.31 17.66
CA TYR A 24 -3.73 -5.30 18.52
C TYR A 24 -2.91 -6.29 17.68
N ASN A 25 -1.91 -5.76 16.97
CA ASN A 25 -0.94 -6.49 16.15
C ASN A 25 0.28 -6.82 17.00
N SER A 26 0.79 -8.06 16.90
CA SER A 26 2.03 -8.47 17.54
C SER A 26 2.70 -9.56 16.72
N THR A 27 3.92 -9.95 17.06
CA THR A 27 4.68 -10.98 16.32
C THR A 27 3.92 -12.30 16.13
N ASN A 28 2.99 -12.65 17.03
CA ASN A 28 2.23 -13.91 17.00
C ASN A 28 0.73 -13.73 16.72
N GLN A 29 0.30 -12.52 16.33
CA GLN A 29 -1.12 -12.21 16.16
C GLN A 29 -1.33 -11.18 15.05
N ASP A 30 -2.13 -11.55 14.05
CA ASP A 30 -2.64 -10.61 13.06
C ASP A 30 -3.68 -9.66 13.70
N GLY A 31 -3.28 -8.41 13.92
CA GLY A 31 -4.12 -7.37 14.51
C GLY A 31 -5.21 -6.80 13.59
N TYR A 32 -5.20 -7.15 12.30
CA TYR A 32 -6.16 -6.65 11.31
C TYR A 32 -7.32 -7.60 11.06
N SER A 33 -7.07 -8.89 11.25
CA SER A 33 -7.97 -10.00 11.01
C SER A 33 -9.42 -9.76 11.50
N SER A 34 -9.59 -9.50 12.79
CA SER A 34 -10.92 -9.37 13.41
C SER A 34 -11.71 -8.18 12.86
N VAL A 35 -11.03 -7.06 12.62
CA VAL A 35 -11.63 -5.87 12.00
C VAL A 35 -12.09 -6.19 10.58
N PHE A 36 -11.25 -6.87 9.80
CA PHE A 36 -11.54 -7.21 8.41
C PHE A 36 -12.70 -8.19 8.25
N GLU A 37 -12.88 -9.12 9.17
CA GLU A 37 -14.07 -9.98 9.22
C GLU A 37 -15.36 -9.17 9.40
N VAL A 38 -15.35 -8.20 10.31
CA VAL A 38 -16.49 -7.29 10.53
C VAL A 38 -16.74 -6.42 9.30
N LEU A 39 -15.69 -5.88 8.68
CA LEU A 39 -15.81 -5.08 7.45
C LEU A 39 -16.37 -5.90 6.29
N ARG A 40 -15.94 -7.16 6.14
CA ARG A 40 -16.45 -8.05 5.09
C ARG A 40 -17.93 -8.35 5.30
N LYS A 41 -18.38 -8.59 6.54
CA LYS A 41 -19.80 -8.79 6.85
C LYS A 41 -20.69 -7.65 6.33
N HIS A 42 -20.15 -6.43 6.26
CA HIS A 42 -20.85 -5.23 5.78
C HIS A 42 -20.47 -4.84 4.34
N MET A 43 -19.78 -5.71 3.61
CA MET A 43 -19.34 -5.49 2.22
C MET A 43 -18.54 -4.19 2.03
N VAL A 44 -17.79 -3.79 3.06
CA VAL A 44 -16.98 -2.57 3.01
C VAL A 44 -15.78 -2.78 2.08
N THR A 45 -15.50 -1.79 1.24
CA THR A 45 -14.22 -1.71 0.52
C THR A 45 -13.14 -1.12 1.44
N LEU A 46 -12.05 -1.86 1.62
CA LEU A 46 -10.85 -1.39 2.30
C LEU A 46 -10.08 -0.44 1.38
N LYS A 47 -9.77 0.76 1.85
CA LYS A 47 -8.85 1.68 1.16
C LYS A 47 -7.49 1.61 1.85
N PHE A 48 -6.54 0.99 1.17
CA PHE A 48 -5.16 0.88 1.60
C PHE A 48 -4.35 2.09 1.13
N VAL A 49 -3.46 2.57 1.99
CA VAL A 49 -2.56 3.69 1.67
C VAL A 49 -1.20 3.10 1.27
N CYS A 50 -0.88 3.16 -0.03
CA CYS A 50 0.39 2.71 -0.57
C CYS A 50 1.52 3.59 -0.03
N LEU A 51 2.35 2.98 0.82
CA LEU A 51 3.56 3.58 1.34
C LEU A 51 4.65 3.55 0.26
N ARG A 52 5.48 4.58 0.23
CA ARG A 52 6.67 4.58 -0.63
C ARG A 52 7.67 3.58 -0.06
N LEU A 53 8.04 2.56 -0.85
CA LEU A 53 9.04 1.55 -0.43
C LEU A 53 10.43 2.15 -0.14
N HIS A 54 10.72 3.34 -0.68
CA HIS A 54 11.99 4.06 -0.53
C HIS A 54 11.85 5.37 0.26
N VAL A 55 11.34 5.30 1.49
CA VAL A 55 11.79 6.26 2.52
C VAL A 55 13.28 5.96 2.74
N SER A 56 14.12 6.98 2.92
CA SER A 56 15.58 6.77 2.97
C SER A 56 15.90 5.68 4.01
N GLY A 57 16.77 4.72 3.67
CA GLY A 57 17.02 3.55 4.53
C GLY A 57 17.37 3.92 5.97
N GLN A 58 18.02 5.08 6.15
CA GLN A 58 18.36 5.63 7.46
C GLN A 58 17.12 6.03 8.29
N GLU A 59 16.14 6.72 7.70
CA GLU A 59 14.90 7.09 8.41
C GLU A 59 14.09 5.86 8.82
N ASN A 60 14.03 4.84 7.95
CA ASN A 60 13.35 3.58 8.26
C ASN A 60 14.05 2.79 9.37
N ASP A 61 15.38 2.77 9.39
CA ASP A 61 16.14 2.07 10.42
C ASP A 61 16.01 2.74 11.78
N GLU A 62 16.08 4.08 11.85
CA GLU A 62 15.86 4.84 13.09
C GLU A 62 14.42 4.66 13.61
N ALA A 63 13.42 4.60 12.72
CA ALA A 63 12.03 4.39 13.08
C ALA A 63 11.65 2.92 13.32
N LEU A 64 12.59 1.98 13.14
CA LEU A 64 12.34 0.53 13.16
C LEU A 64 11.14 0.14 12.27
N ALA A 65 11.07 0.77 11.10
CA ALA A 65 9.95 0.70 10.20
C ALA A 65 10.05 -0.46 9.20
N ASP A 66 8.88 -0.95 8.78
CA ASP A 66 8.76 -1.92 7.68
C ASP A 66 7.49 -1.68 6.86
N PRO A 67 7.51 -0.69 5.94
CA PRO A 67 6.36 -0.38 5.10
C PRO A 67 5.98 -1.53 4.16
N GLU A 68 6.94 -2.34 3.72
CA GLU A 68 6.71 -3.48 2.83
C GLU A 68 6.05 -4.63 3.59
N GLY A 69 6.60 -5.01 4.76
CA GLY A 69 6.02 -6.03 5.63
C GLY A 69 4.61 -5.68 6.09
N LEU A 70 4.37 -4.42 6.47
CA LEU A 70 3.02 -3.93 6.80
C LEU A 70 2.08 -4.04 5.60
N SER A 71 2.50 -3.57 4.41
CA SER A 71 1.67 -3.63 3.21
C SER A 71 1.30 -5.07 2.88
N TRP A 72 2.26 -5.99 2.96
CA TRP A 72 2.04 -7.40 2.75
C TRP A 72 1.03 -7.97 3.76
N GLN A 73 1.19 -7.70 5.06
CA GLN A 73 0.30 -8.22 6.10
C GLN A 73 -1.14 -7.73 5.91
N VAL A 74 -1.32 -6.41 5.75
CA VAL A 74 -2.64 -5.78 5.63
C VAL A 74 -3.37 -6.26 4.38
N LEU A 75 -2.69 -6.27 3.23
CA LEU A 75 -3.32 -6.67 1.98
C LEU A 75 -3.70 -8.15 1.96
N ASN A 76 -2.80 -9.04 2.41
CA ASN A 76 -3.11 -10.46 2.47
C ASN A 76 -4.21 -10.76 3.49
N SER A 77 -4.18 -10.14 4.68
CA SER A 77 -5.25 -10.33 5.67
C SER A 77 -6.62 -9.89 5.13
N ALA A 78 -6.65 -8.81 4.34
CA ALA A 78 -7.89 -8.33 3.71
C ALA A 78 -8.38 -9.29 2.62
N TRP A 79 -7.51 -9.67 1.69
CA TRP A 79 -7.83 -10.56 0.57
C TRP A 79 -8.20 -11.97 1.03
N ASP A 80 -7.54 -12.53 2.04
CA ASP A 80 -7.88 -13.84 2.62
C ASP A 80 -9.29 -13.84 3.23
N ARG A 81 -9.75 -12.69 3.73
CA ARG A 81 -11.13 -12.45 4.20
C ARG A 81 -12.08 -12.08 3.08
N GLY A 82 -11.59 -12.16 1.85
CA GLY A 82 -12.26 -11.82 0.63
C GLY A 82 -12.42 -10.32 0.40
N LEU A 83 -12.08 -9.40 1.31
CA LEU A 83 -12.42 -7.97 1.19
C LEU A 83 -12.09 -7.39 -0.18
N THR A 84 -12.96 -6.50 -0.64
CA THR A 84 -12.63 -5.62 -1.76
C THR A 84 -11.61 -4.60 -1.30
N VAL A 85 -10.51 -4.47 -2.04
CA VAL A 85 -9.43 -3.52 -1.74
C VAL A 85 -9.34 -2.45 -2.82
N ALA A 86 -9.11 -1.22 -2.41
CA ALA A 86 -8.77 -0.06 -3.23
C ALA A 86 -7.49 0.59 -2.70
N GLY A 87 -6.75 1.28 -3.55
CA GLY A 87 -5.49 1.95 -3.20
C GLY A 87 -5.59 3.47 -3.19
N GLU A 88 -4.70 4.11 -2.44
CA GLU A 88 -4.34 5.52 -2.61
C GLU A 88 -2.86 5.74 -2.29
N ASN A 89 -2.21 6.74 -2.87
CA ASN A 89 -0.81 7.05 -2.54
C ASN A 89 -0.70 7.81 -1.20
N ALA A 90 0.31 7.46 -0.38
CA ALA A 90 0.57 8.13 0.91
C ALA A 90 1.11 9.55 0.74
N LEU A 91 2.06 9.72 -0.17
CA LEU A 91 2.75 10.98 -0.46
C LEU A 91 2.75 11.22 -1.96
N PRO A 92 2.95 12.48 -2.40
CA PRO A 92 3.20 12.77 -3.80
C PRO A 92 4.45 12.04 -4.26
N CYS A 93 4.30 11.21 -5.29
CA CYS A 93 5.38 10.47 -5.91
C CYS A 93 5.32 10.74 -7.41
N TYR A 94 6.43 11.23 -7.95
CA TYR A 94 6.57 11.64 -9.34
C TYR A 94 7.69 10.88 -10.06
N ASP A 95 8.38 9.96 -9.37
CA ASP A 95 9.43 9.13 -9.93
C ASP A 95 8.88 7.77 -10.40
N ARG A 96 9.58 7.17 -11.37
CA ARG A 96 9.18 5.93 -12.01
C ARG A 96 9.12 4.77 -11.03
N GLU A 97 10.08 4.74 -10.12
CA GLU A 97 10.27 3.67 -9.14
C GLU A 97 9.09 3.61 -8.17
N GLY A 98 8.63 4.76 -7.66
CA GLY A 98 7.48 4.78 -6.77
C GLY A 98 6.17 4.46 -7.50
N TYR A 99 6.00 4.88 -8.76
CA TYR A 99 4.88 4.43 -9.58
C TYR A 99 4.90 2.91 -9.81
N MET A 100 6.06 2.32 -10.12
CA MET A 100 6.20 0.86 -10.27
C MET A 100 5.86 0.13 -8.97
N SER A 101 6.37 0.61 -7.84
CA SER A 101 6.06 0.05 -6.52
C SER A 101 4.55 0.08 -6.21
N MET A 102 3.85 1.15 -6.55
CA MET A 102 2.39 1.23 -6.40
C MET A 102 1.66 0.26 -7.33
N VAL A 103 2.12 0.09 -8.58
CA VAL A 103 1.55 -0.89 -9.51
C VAL A 103 1.72 -2.31 -8.99
N GLU A 104 2.92 -2.68 -8.52
CA GLU A 104 3.17 -4.01 -7.94
C GLU A 104 2.30 -4.27 -6.71
N THR A 105 2.14 -3.25 -5.85
CA THR A 105 1.26 -3.35 -4.67
C THR A 105 -0.21 -3.54 -5.07
N ALA A 106 -0.65 -2.81 -6.11
CA ALA A 106 -2.03 -2.85 -6.57
C ALA A 106 -2.37 -4.10 -7.40
N LYS A 107 -1.38 -4.66 -8.10
CA LYS A 107 -1.51 -5.81 -9.01
C LYS A 107 -0.23 -6.65 -8.97
N PRO A 108 -0.05 -7.50 -7.94
CA PRO A 108 1.13 -8.34 -7.84
C PRO A 108 1.24 -9.29 -9.04
N ARG A 109 2.36 -9.24 -9.79
CA ARG A 109 2.50 -9.94 -11.08
C ARG A 109 2.44 -11.46 -11.00
N ASN A 110 2.91 -12.04 -9.90
CA ASN A 110 3.09 -13.48 -9.73
C ASN A 110 2.16 -14.05 -8.65
N ASP A 111 1.00 -13.44 -8.44
CA ASP A 111 0.06 -13.88 -7.42
C ASP A 111 -0.88 -14.99 -7.96
N PRO A 112 -0.83 -16.21 -7.40
CA PRO A 112 -1.68 -17.32 -7.86
C PRO A 112 -3.17 -17.07 -7.63
N ASP A 113 -3.51 -16.19 -6.69
CA ASP A 113 -4.88 -15.84 -6.34
C ASP A 113 -5.44 -14.68 -7.19
N CYS A 114 -4.64 -14.15 -8.12
CA CYS A 114 -5.00 -13.03 -9.00
C CYS A 114 -5.55 -11.81 -8.23
N ARG A 115 -5.04 -11.56 -7.01
CA ARG A 115 -5.43 -10.46 -6.14
C ARG A 115 -5.05 -9.14 -6.79
N HIS A 116 -5.96 -8.18 -6.72
CA HIS A 116 -5.74 -6.85 -7.26
C HIS A 116 -6.63 -5.82 -6.58
N PHE A 117 -6.25 -4.55 -6.71
CA PHE A 117 -7.10 -3.44 -6.31
C PHE A 117 -8.21 -3.23 -7.32
N THR A 118 -9.41 -2.94 -6.82
CA THR A 118 -10.58 -2.62 -7.66
C THR A 118 -10.50 -1.24 -8.28
N PHE A 119 -9.95 -0.27 -7.56
CA PHE A 119 -9.65 1.05 -8.08
C PHE A 119 -8.50 1.68 -7.28
N PHE A 120 -7.91 2.74 -7.84
CA PHE A 120 -6.85 3.51 -7.20
C PHE A 120 -7.20 4.99 -7.22
N VAL A 121 -7.10 5.64 -6.06
CA VAL A 121 -7.31 7.08 -5.91
C VAL A 121 -5.96 7.76 -5.85
N TYR A 122 -5.60 8.47 -6.91
CA TYR A 122 -4.38 9.28 -6.92
C TYR A 122 -4.63 10.62 -6.22
N GLN A 123 -4.02 10.83 -5.06
CA GLN A 123 -4.03 12.08 -4.32
C GLN A 123 -2.89 12.98 -4.80
N GLN A 124 -3.25 14.04 -5.51
CA GLN A 124 -2.33 15.10 -5.91
C GLN A 124 -2.24 16.15 -4.78
N PRO A 125 -1.03 16.62 -4.40
CA PRO A 125 -0.94 17.75 -3.48
C PRO A 125 -1.45 19.03 -4.16
N ILE A 126 -2.09 19.89 -3.38
CA ILE A 126 -2.45 21.25 -3.78
C ILE A 126 -1.15 21.99 -4.15
N PRO A 127 -1.06 22.73 -5.27
CA PRO A 127 0.19 23.32 -5.74
C PRO A 127 0.61 24.45 -4.82
N LEU A 128 1.46 24.13 -3.83
CA LEU A 128 2.06 25.06 -2.88
C LEU A 128 3.59 25.03 -2.91
N GLY A 129 4.21 24.38 -3.90
CA GLY A 129 5.67 24.34 -4.06
C GLY A 129 6.15 23.41 -5.17
N GLU A 130 7.33 23.73 -5.71
CA GLU A 130 7.96 23.25 -6.96
C GLU A 130 7.99 21.73 -7.13
N GLY A 131 7.10 21.23 -7.99
CA GLY A 131 7.14 19.87 -8.50
C GLY A 131 6.20 19.78 -9.69
N THR A 132 6.69 20.07 -10.89
CA THR A 132 5.90 19.86 -12.11
C THR A 132 5.63 18.37 -12.23
N ILE A 133 4.36 17.97 -12.23
CA ILE A 133 3.98 16.57 -12.48
C ILE A 133 4.58 16.16 -13.82
N CYS A 134 5.41 15.12 -13.79
CA CYS A 134 5.87 14.48 -15.01
C CYS A 134 4.70 13.70 -15.62
N LEU A 135 3.94 14.35 -16.50
CA LEU A 135 2.74 13.77 -17.12
C LEU A 135 3.05 12.46 -17.84
N SER A 136 4.27 12.27 -18.33
CA SER A 136 4.70 11.01 -18.96
C SER A 136 4.80 9.86 -17.96
N GLU A 137 5.30 10.09 -16.73
CA GLU A 137 5.36 9.06 -15.69
C GLU A 137 3.97 8.76 -15.13
N LEU A 138 3.12 9.78 -14.96
CA LEU A 138 1.71 9.57 -14.61
C LEU A 138 0.98 8.77 -15.69
N ALA A 139 1.20 9.07 -16.97
CA ALA A 139 0.63 8.30 -18.07
C ALA A 139 1.15 6.85 -18.08
N TYR A 140 2.43 6.62 -17.81
CA TYR A 140 3.00 5.29 -17.64
C TYR A 140 2.33 4.53 -16.49
N PHE A 141 2.14 5.19 -15.34
CA PHE A 141 1.44 4.63 -14.19
C PHE A 141 0.01 4.23 -14.55
N ILE A 142 -0.77 5.12 -15.16
CA ILE A 142 -2.15 4.85 -15.57
C ILE A 142 -2.22 3.66 -16.53
N LYS A 143 -1.36 3.63 -17.57
CA LYS A 143 -1.28 2.50 -18.51
C LYS A 143 -0.95 1.18 -17.82
N SER A 144 -0.02 1.22 -16.86
CA SER A 144 0.37 0.05 -16.08
C SER A 144 -0.75 -0.44 -15.18
N MET A 145 -1.48 0.48 -14.55
CA MET A 145 -2.68 0.15 -13.77
C MET A 145 -3.80 -0.43 -14.64
N HIS A 146 -3.87 -0.13 -15.94
CA HIS A 146 -4.80 -0.76 -16.88
C HIS A 146 -4.29 -2.07 -17.50
N GLY A 147 -3.04 -2.46 -17.24
CA GLY A 147 -2.43 -3.66 -17.83
C GLY A 147 -1.94 -3.50 -19.27
N GLU A 148 -1.83 -2.26 -19.77
CA GLU A 148 -1.44 -1.97 -21.16
C GLU A 148 0.08 -2.09 -21.42
N THR A 149 0.90 -2.05 -20.37
CA THR A 149 2.37 -2.04 -20.46
C THR A 149 3.01 -3.44 -20.36
N ALA A 150 2.24 -4.50 -20.16
CA ALA A 150 2.75 -5.87 -19.99
C ALA A 150 3.44 -6.46 -21.24
N GLY A 151 3.36 -5.79 -22.40
CA GLY A 151 3.92 -6.29 -23.66
C GLY A 151 5.36 -5.87 -24.02
N ASN A 152 5.97 -4.88 -23.35
CA ASN A 152 7.18 -4.21 -23.89
C ASN A 152 8.40 -4.13 -22.96
N LEU A 153 8.49 -4.97 -21.92
CA LEU A 153 9.74 -5.14 -21.19
C LEU A 153 10.08 -6.63 -21.02
N MET A 154 10.71 -7.19 -22.05
CA MET A 154 11.74 -8.21 -21.89
C MET A 154 13.00 -7.69 -22.61
N PRO A 155 14.19 -7.72 -21.98
CA PRO A 155 15.45 -7.70 -22.71
C PRO A 155 15.66 -8.99 -23.52
#